data_AF-A0A9E6ENJ7-F1
#
_entry.id   AF-A0A9E6ENJ7-F1
#
_cell.length_a   1.000
_cell.length_b   1.000
_cell.length_c   1.000
_cell.angle_alpha   90.00
_cell.angle_beta   90.00
_cell.angle_gamma   90.00
#
_symmetry.space_group_name_H-M   'P 1'
#
loop_
_entity.id
_entity.type
_entity.pdbx_description
1 polymer ?
#
loop_
_entity_poly.entity_id
_entity_poly.type
_entity_poly.pdbx_seq_one_letter_code
_entity_poly.pdbx_strand_id
1 'polypeptide(L)'
;MAEPEAPFVLSLPEPDRIHFRNLALIRPQMPSERQIELIESLGRNLSSPRLLTLIARTPHWLVHAPVLHALAGNESTPEPIRRDLEMAVSLFDLMREMERAPEGEKTERSESIKAIYQDLPPDLKPIVKQLAKQLARPVNASGTTMEMPPLPPAEADWEALTLPPEGRGTSPLP
;
A
#
# COMPACT_ATOMS: atom_id res chain seq x y z
N MET A 1 -27.81 -16.38 1.15
CA MET A 1 -27.00 -17.42 1.82
C MET A 1 -25.79 -16.71 2.39
N ALA A 2 -25.59 -16.72 3.70
CA ALA A 2 -24.41 -16.11 4.29
C ALA A 2 -23.22 -17.01 3.95
N GLU A 3 -22.25 -16.49 3.21
CA GLU A 3 -21.00 -17.20 2.95
C GLU A 3 -20.32 -17.50 4.30
N PRO A 4 -19.76 -18.71 4.48
CA PRO A 4 -19.05 -19.02 5.71
C PRO A 4 -17.91 -18.02 5.89
N GLU A 5 -17.92 -17.32 7.03
CA GLU A 5 -16.90 -16.36 7.39
C GLU A 5 -15.53 -17.07 7.41
N ALA A 6 -14.52 -16.50 6.74
CA ALA A 6 -13.24 -17.18 6.55
C ALA A 6 -12.63 -17.58 7.92
N PRO A 7 -12.03 -18.78 8.06
CA PRO A 7 -11.61 -19.31 9.36
C PRO A 7 -10.75 -18.37 10.20
N PHE A 8 -9.83 -17.61 9.58
CA PHE A 8 -9.02 -16.65 10.32
C PHE A 8 -9.81 -15.48 10.91
N VAL A 9 -10.95 -15.09 10.32
CA VAL A 9 -11.79 -14.00 10.85
C VAL A 9 -12.31 -14.38 12.23
N LEU A 10 -12.64 -15.66 12.42
CA LEU A 10 -13.05 -16.19 13.73
C LEU A 10 -11.91 -16.16 14.75
N SER A 11 -10.65 -16.17 14.30
CA SER A 11 -9.49 -16.04 15.18
C SER A 11 -9.16 -14.59 15.58
N LEU A 12 -9.72 -13.60 14.86
CA LEU A 12 -9.51 -12.19 15.16
C LEU A 12 -10.29 -11.76 16.41
N PRO A 13 -9.76 -10.80 17.20
CA PRO A 13 -10.55 -10.08 18.21
C PRO A 13 -11.78 -9.42 17.59
N GLU A 14 -12.86 -9.27 18.37
CA GLU A 14 -14.10 -8.63 17.90
C GLU A 14 -13.91 -7.25 17.23
N PRO A 15 -13.08 -6.31 17.74
CA PRO A 15 -12.84 -5.05 17.02
C PRO A 15 -12.20 -5.26 15.65
N ASP A 16 -11.26 -6.19 15.54
CA ASP A 16 -10.57 -6.50 14.28
C ASP A 16 -11.51 -7.17 13.26
N ARG A 17 -12.49 -7.95 13.72
CA ARG A 17 -13.53 -8.52 12.83
C ARG A 17 -14.37 -7.43 12.17
N ILE A 18 -14.73 -6.39 12.93
CA ILE A 18 -15.48 -5.24 12.39
C ILE A 18 -14.61 -4.50 11.36
N HIS A 19 -13.33 -4.27 11.67
CA HIS A 19 -12.39 -3.68 10.72
C HIS A 19 -12.24 -4.53 9.45
N PHE A 20 -12.11 -5.85 9.58
CA PHE A 20 -12.07 -6.76 8.44
C PHE A 20 -13.32 -6.64 7.55
N ARG A 21 -14.52 -6.69 8.14
CA ARG A 21 -15.78 -6.58 7.38
C ARG A 21 -15.86 -5.27 6.61
N ASN A 22 -15.46 -4.16 7.24
CA ASN A 22 -15.41 -2.86 6.56
C ASN A 22 -14.41 -2.85 5.41
N LEU A 23 -13.20 -3.39 5.61
CA LEU A 23 -12.19 -3.49 4.56
C LEU A 23 -12.65 -4.39 3.40
N ALA A 24 -13.29 -5.52 3.69
CA ALA A 24 -13.82 -6.45 2.69
C ALA A 24 -14.91 -5.81 1.82
N LEU A 25 -15.76 -4.96 2.41
CA LEU A 25 -16.78 -4.19 1.67
C LEU A 25 -16.18 -3.10 0.78
N ILE A 26 -15.09 -2.46 1.22
CA ILE A 26 -14.45 -1.36 0.47
C ILE A 26 -13.56 -1.90 -0.65
N ARG A 27 -12.88 -3.03 -0.44
CA ARG A 27 -11.86 -3.59 -1.34
C ARG A 27 -12.30 -3.75 -2.81
N PRO A 28 -13.51 -4.23 -3.16
CA PRO A 28 -13.88 -4.44 -4.55
C PRO A 28 -14.29 -3.17 -5.30
N GLN A 29 -14.25 -1.99 -4.65
CA GLN A 29 -14.72 -0.74 -5.23
C GLN A 29 -13.70 0.38 -5.03
N MET A 30 -13.89 1.48 -5.76
CA MET A 30 -13.12 2.69 -5.51
C MET A 30 -13.53 3.32 -4.17
N PRO A 31 -12.61 3.47 -3.21
CA PRO A 31 -12.93 4.09 -1.95
C PRO A 31 -13.23 5.59 -2.14
N SER A 32 -14.27 6.06 -1.46
CA SER A 32 -14.52 7.49 -1.22
C SER A 32 -13.43 8.10 -0.33
N GLU A 33 -13.33 9.43 -0.28
CA GLU A 33 -12.36 10.15 0.56
C GLU A 33 -12.43 9.71 2.04
N ARG A 34 -13.65 9.62 2.60
CA ARG A 34 -13.86 9.14 3.99
C ARG A 34 -13.38 7.70 4.19
N GLN A 35 -13.53 6.84 3.17
CA GLN A 35 -13.05 5.47 3.24
C GLN A 35 -11.52 5.43 3.17
N ILE A 36 -10.88 6.32 2.41
CA ILE A 36 -9.42 6.48 2.42
C ILE A 36 -8.93 6.96 3.78
N GLU A 37 -9.57 7.95 4.40
CA GLU A 37 -9.23 8.42 5.76
C GLU A 37 -9.34 7.29 6.80
N LEU A 38 -10.39 6.46 6.69
CA LEU A 38 -10.55 5.26 7.52
C LEU A 38 -9.39 4.28 7.30
N ILE A 39 -9.08 3.96 6.04
CA ILE A 39 -7.99 3.03 5.70
C ILE A 39 -6.64 3.55 6.19
N GLU A 40 -6.37 4.86 6.06
CA GLU A 40 -5.16 5.49 6.59
C GLU A 40 -5.09 5.34 8.12
N SER A 41 -6.19 5.66 8.82
CA SER A 41 -6.26 5.55 10.28
C SER A 41 -6.03 4.11 10.75
N LEU A 42 -6.59 3.12 10.04
CA LEU A 42 -6.33 1.71 10.29
C LEU A 42 -4.87 1.35 9.99
N GLY A 43 -4.34 1.78 8.86
CA GLY A 43 -2.94 1.56 8.49
C GLY A 43 -1.95 2.07 9.54
N ARG A 44 -2.29 3.18 10.22
CA ARG A 44 -1.46 3.80 11.26
C ARG A 44 -1.59 3.15 12.64
N ASN A 45 -2.81 2.79 13.04
CA ASN A 45 -3.12 2.48 14.44
C ASN A 45 -3.41 1.00 14.72
N LEU A 46 -3.68 0.22 13.69
CA LEU A 46 -4.05 -1.18 13.86
C LEU A 46 -2.82 -2.00 14.28
N SER A 47 -3.00 -2.91 15.24
CA SER A 47 -1.94 -3.82 15.68
C SER A 47 -2.03 -5.22 15.05
N SER A 48 -3.01 -5.44 14.16
CA SER A 48 -3.28 -6.75 13.54
C SER A 48 -2.46 -6.92 12.25
N PRO A 49 -1.40 -7.76 12.24
CA PRO A 49 -0.52 -7.88 11.07
C PRO A 49 -1.26 -8.45 9.85
N ARG A 50 -2.29 -9.28 10.08
CA ARG A 50 -3.12 -9.87 9.03
C ARG A 50 -3.92 -8.82 8.27
N LEU A 51 -4.51 -7.89 9.00
CA LEU A 51 -5.30 -6.81 8.41
C LEU A 51 -4.41 -5.76 7.77
N LEU A 52 -3.25 -5.46 8.35
CA LEU A 52 -2.24 -4.61 7.69
C LEU A 52 -1.73 -5.24 6.38
N THR A 53 -1.56 -6.56 6.35
CA THR A 53 -1.23 -7.31 5.13
C THR A 53 -2.32 -7.16 4.07
N LEU A 54 -3.59 -7.23 4.46
CA LEU A 54 -4.71 -7.02 3.54
C LEU A 54 -4.65 -5.62 2.91
N ILE A 55 -4.41 -4.58 3.72
CA ILE A 55 -4.31 -3.21 3.22
C ILE A 55 -3.11 -3.07 2.26
N ALA A 56 -1.95 -3.59 2.64
CA ALA A 56 -0.74 -3.56 1.82
C ALA A 56 -0.86 -4.34 0.50
N ARG A 57 -1.67 -5.41 0.46
CA ARG A 57 -1.92 -6.18 -0.76
C ARG A 57 -3.10 -5.67 -1.59
N THR A 58 -3.55 -4.45 -1.32
CA THR A 58 -4.63 -3.81 -2.08
C THR A 58 -4.08 -2.59 -2.82
N PRO A 59 -3.58 -2.75 -4.07
CA PRO A 59 -2.77 -1.73 -4.76
C PRO A 59 -3.48 -0.39 -4.96
N HIS A 60 -4.78 -0.40 -5.22
CA HIS A 60 -5.56 0.83 -5.43
C HIS A 60 -5.82 1.63 -4.14
N TRP A 61 -5.51 1.09 -2.96
CA TRP A 61 -5.42 1.88 -1.74
C TRP A 61 -4.04 2.53 -1.60
N LEU A 62 -2.99 1.84 -2.04
CA LEU A 62 -1.60 2.33 -1.96
C LEU A 62 -1.27 3.46 -2.93
N VAL A 63 -2.08 3.66 -3.99
CA VAL A 63 -1.98 4.86 -4.85
C VAL A 63 -2.43 6.14 -4.13
N HIS A 64 -2.87 6.05 -2.88
CA HIS A 64 -3.05 7.18 -1.98
C HIS A 64 -1.83 7.26 -1.06
N ALA A 65 -0.98 8.25 -1.27
CA ALA A 65 0.26 8.42 -0.51
C ALA A 65 0.06 8.34 1.02
N PRO A 66 -0.96 8.95 1.65
CA PRO A 66 -1.15 8.85 3.09
C PRO A 66 -1.31 7.41 3.59
N VAL A 67 -2.01 6.54 2.85
CA VAL A 67 -2.16 5.11 3.20
C VAL A 67 -0.81 4.39 3.13
N LEU A 68 -0.03 4.66 2.07
CA LEU A 68 1.31 4.10 1.89
C LEU A 68 2.23 4.48 3.07
N HIS A 69 2.27 5.77 3.43
CA HIS A 69 3.04 6.27 4.57
C HIS A 69 2.57 5.68 5.91
N ALA A 70 1.25 5.57 6.11
CA ALA A 70 0.68 5.03 7.34
C ALA A 70 1.12 3.58 7.58
N LEU A 71 1.09 2.74 6.54
CA LEU A 71 1.54 1.35 6.64
C LEU A 71 3.04 1.21 6.83
N ALA A 72 3.84 2.01 6.10
CA ALA A 72 5.29 2.00 6.23
C ALA A 72 5.75 2.43 7.64
N GLY A 73 5.04 3.37 8.25
CA GLY A 73 5.32 3.85 9.60
C GLY A 73 4.73 3.01 10.74
N ASN A 74 3.96 1.96 10.45
CA ASN A 74 3.34 1.10 11.47
C ASN A 74 4.24 -0.11 11.77
N GLU A 75 4.73 -0.20 13.00
CA GLU A 75 5.60 -1.29 13.48
C GLU A 75 4.92 -2.67 13.49
N SER A 76 3.58 -2.71 13.51
CA SER A 76 2.81 -3.96 13.42
C SER A 76 2.68 -4.47 11.98
N THR A 77 3.06 -3.66 10.98
CA THR A 77 3.12 -4.12 9.58
C THR A 77 4.22 -5.18 9.47
N PRO A 78 3.94 -6.36 8.88
CA PRO A 78 4.95 -7.41 8.74
C PRO A 78 6.23 -6.89 8.08
N GLU A 79 7.38 -7.20 8.69
CA GLU A 79 8.67 -6.62 8.31
C GLU A 79 9.01 -6.65 6.81
N PRO A 80 8.79 -7.77 6.08
CA PRO A 80 9.08 -7.80 4.65
C PRO A 80 8.23 -6.78 3.87
N ILE A 81 6.95 -6.65 4.24
CA ILE A 81 6.04 -5.68 3.64
C ILE A 81 6.48 -4.27 4.01
N ARG A 82 6.72 -4.01 5.31
CA ARG A 82 7.10 -2.69 5.81
C ARG A 82 8.33 -2.15 5.08
N ARG A 83 9.38 -2.97 4.94
CA ARG A 83 10.60 -2.62 4.20
C ARG A 83 10.34 -2.28 2.73
N ASP A 84 9.51 -3.07 2.06
CA ASP A 84 9.15 -2.82 0.66
C ASP A 84 8.38 -1.51 0.51
N LEU A 85 7.45 -1.22 1.43
CA LEU A 85 6.68 0.02 1.48
C LEU A 85 7.56 1.24 1.82
N GLU A 86 8.52 1.10 2.74
CA GLU A 86 9.48 2.15 3.09
C GLU A 86 10.34 2.57 1.89
N MET A 87 10.74 1.60 1.06
CA MET A 87 11.47 1.90 -0.19
C MET A 87 10.57 2.65 -1.18
N ALA A 88 9.29 2.27 -1.31
CA ALA A 88 8.33 3.00 -2.13
C ALA A 88 8.09 4.43 -1.62
N VAL A 89 7.95 4.61 -0.31
CA VAL A 89 7.82 5.91 0.35
C VAL A 89 9.05 6.77 0.10
N SER A 90 10.24 6.23 0.34
CA SER A 90 11.51 6.93 0.14
C SER A 90 11.66 7.39 -1.31
N LEU A 91 11.31 6.54 -2.27
CA LEU A 91 11.32 6.89 -3.69
C LEU A 91 10.31 8.00 -4.02
N PHE A 92 9.11 7.92 -3.49
CA PHE A 92 8.06 8.93 -3.70
C PHE A 92 8.45 10.29 -3.10
N ASP A 93 8.99 10.30 -1.88
CA ASP A 93 9.48 11.52 -1.24
C ASP A 93 10.63 12.15 -2.03
N LEU A 94 11.60 11.36 -2.51
CA LEU A 94 12.68 11.84 -3.38
C LEU A 94 12.15 12.45 -4.68
N MET A 95 11.13 11.85 -5.31
CA MET A 95 10.49 12.43 -6.50
C MET A 95 9.80 13.76 -6.19
N ARG A 96 9.12 13.86 -5.04
CA ARG A 96 8.46 15.09 -4.59
C ARG A 96 9.48 16.19 -4.28
N GLU A 97 10.62 15.84 -3.70
CA GLU A 97 11.71 16.77 -3.42
C GLU A 97 12.42 17.22 -4.69
N MET A 98 12.68 16.31 -5.65
CA MET A 98 13.30 16.63 -6.93
C MET A 98 12.51 17.69 -7.70
N GLU A 99 11.18 17.66 -7.62
CA GLU A 99 10.35 18.70 -8.25
C GLU A 99 10.54 20.10 -7.62
N ARG A 100 10.99 20.16 -6.37
CA ARG A 100 11.25 21.43 -5.68
C ARG A 100 12.74 21.79 -5.65
N ALA A 101 13.61 20.90 -6.14
CA ALA A 101 15.05 21.05 -6.04
C ALA A 101 15.60 22.05 -7.08
N PRO A 102 16.67 22.79 -6.74
CA PRO A 102 17.43 23.59 -7.70
C PRO A 102 18.00 22.72 -8.83
N GLU A 103 18.17 23.29 -10.02
CA GLU A 103 18.61 22.56 -11.23
C GLU A 103 19.92 21.80 -11.04
N GLY A 104 20.85 22.34 -10.24
CA GLY A 104 22.15 21.71 -9.94
C GLY A 104 22.07 20.41 -9.12
N GLU A 105 20.98 20.20 -8.36
CA GLU A 105 20.78 18.98 -7.56
C GLU A 105 19.94 17.92 -8.29
N LYS A 106 19.27 18.29 -9.39
CA LYS A 106 18.34 17.38 -10.09
C LYS A 106 19.04 16.17 -10.69
N THR A 107 20.28 16.33 -11.16
CA THR A 107 21.05 15.23 -11.75
C THR A 107 21.31 14.13 -10.73
N GLU A 108 21.87 14.46 -9.57
CA GLU A 108 22.16 13.51 -8.48
C GLU A 108 20.88 12.86 -7.94
N ARG A 109 19.81 13.66 -7.75
CA ARG A 109 18.50 13.14 -7.34
C ARG A 109 17.91 12.19 -8.38
N SER A 110 18.07 12.47 -9.67
CA SER A 110 17.58 11.60 -10.74
C SER A 110 18.29 10.26 -10.80
N GLU A 111 19.59 10.21 -10.49
CA GLU A 111 20.36 8.97 -10.40
C GLU A 111 19.90 8.13 -9.21
N SER A 112 19.71 8.77 -8.05
CA SER A 112 19.18 8.12 -6.85
C SER A 112 17.78 7.53 -7.07
N ILE A 113 16.88 8.29 -7.72
CA ILE A 113 15.53 7.82 -8.09
C ILE A 113 15.61 6.59 -9.00
N LYS A 114 16.50 6.58 -10.01
CA LYS A 114 16.67 5.45 -10.92
C LYS A 114 17.15 4.20 -10.19
N ALA A 115 18.14 4.34 -9.31
CA ALA A 115 18.69 3.22 -8.54
C ALA A 115 17.61 2.59 -7.65
N ILE A 116 16.90 3.39 -6.85
CA ILE A 116 15.85 2.88 -5.97
C ILE A 116 14.69 2.27 -6.77
N TYR A 117 14.32 2.86 -7.93
CA TYR A 117 13.28 2.30 -8.79
C TYR A 117 13.65 0.94 -9.40
N GLN A 118 14.95 0.69 -9.65
CA GLN A 118 15.41 -0.62 -10.11
C GLN A 118 15.20 -1.69 -9.04
N ASP A 119 15.55 -1.38 -7.79
CA ASP A 119 15.47 -2.27 -6.64
C ASP A 119 14.05 -2.45 -6.07
N LEU A 120 13.12 -1.53 -6.40
CA LEU A 120 11.73 -1.59 -5.98
C LEU A 120 11.05 -2.91 -6.40
N PRO A 121 10.25 -3.56 -5.53
CA PRO A 121 9.47 -4.73 -5.90
C PRO A 121 8.60 -4.48 -7.13
N PRO A 122 8.49 -5.46 -8.05
CA PRO A 122 7.70 -5.31 -9.28
C PRO A 122 6.27 -4.82 -9.03
N ASP A 123 5.65 -5.29 -7.96
CA ASP A 123 4.25 -4.97 -7.60
C ASP A 123 4.08 -3.52 -7.12
N LEU A 124 5.13 -2.89 -6.59
CA LEU A 124 5.11 -1.50 -6.12
C LEU A 124 5.48 -0.50 -7.23
N LYS A 125 6.17 -0.94 -8.30
CA LYS A 125 6.49 -0.11 -9.48
C LYS A 125 5.29 0.60 -10.10
N PRO A 126 4.13 -0.05 -10.36
CA PRO A 126 2.96 0.63 -10.90
C PRO A 126 2.38 1.65 -9.92
N ILE A 127 2.40 1.36 -8.61
CA ILE A 127 1.90 2.27 -7.57
C ILE A 127 2.74 3.55 -7.54
N VAL A 128 4.06 3.43 -7.45
CA VAL A 128 4.96 4.60 -7.42
C VAL A 128 4.89 5.40 -8.73
N LYS A 129 4.79 4.72 -9.88
CA LYS A 129 4.56 5.40 -11.16
C LYS A 129 3.28 6.23 -11.15
N GLN A 130 2.20 5.70 -10.59
CA GLN A 130 0.93 6.41 -10.51
C GLN A 130 1.02 7.63 -9.57
N LEU A 131 1.66 7.46 -8.41
CA LEU A 131 1.94 8.54 -7.47
C LEU A 131 2.80 9.66 -8.12
N ALA A 132 3.83 9.29 -8.89
CA ALA A 132 4.65 10.25 -9.62
C ALA A 132 3.85 11.03 -10.69
N LYS A 133 2.93 10.36 -11.39
CA LYS A 133 2.00 11.02 -12.34
C LYS A 133 1.12 12.05 -11.63
N GLN A 134 0.64 11.76 -10.42
CA GLN A 134 -0.17 12.68 -9.62
C GLN A 134 0.63 13.91 -9.18
N LEU A 135 1.91 13.76 -8.83
CA LEU A 135 2.79 14.90 -8.52
C LEU A 135 2.95 15.84 -9.72
N ALA A 136 3.12 15.31 -10.92
CA ALA A 136 3.31 16.09 -12.15
C ALA A 136 2.03 16.78 -12.66
N ARG A 137 0.84 16.40 -12.17
CA ARG A 137 -0.46 16.96 -12.60
C ARG A 137 -1.32 17.29 -11.38
N PRO A 138 -1.03 18.37 -10.64
CA PRO A 138 -1.74 18.66 -9.40
C PRO A 138 -3.24 18.96 -9.60
N VAL A 139 -3.68 19.55 -10.71
CA VAL A 139 -5.11 19.70 -11.06
C VAL A 139 -5.24 19.90 -12.56
N ASN A 140 -6.06 19.10 -13.26
CA ASN A 140 -6.90 19.63 -14.34
C ASN A 140 -7.99 18.64 -14.75
N ALA A 141 -9.22 19.15 -14.73
CA ALA A 141 -10.39 18.59 -15.37
C ALA A 141 -10.12 18.33 -16.86
N SER A 142 -9.83 17.07 -17.22
CA SER A 142 -10.02 16.57 -18.58
C SER A 142 -9.86 15.07 -18.56
N GLY A 143 -11.01 14.37 -18.60
CA GLY A 143 -11.30 13.09 -19.24
C GLY A 143 -10.20 12.06 -19.51
N THR A 144 -9.13 12.03 -18.73
CA THR A 144 -8.04 11.07 -18.85
C THR A 144 -8.32 10.04 -17.78
N THR A 145 -8.81 8.88 -18.22
CA THR A 145 -8.95 7.69 -17.39
C THR A 145 -7.63 7.47 -16.68
N MET A 146 -7.59 7.75 -15.37
CA MET A 146 -6.44 7.37 -14.56
C MET A 146 -6.31 5.85 -14.71
N GLU A 147 -5.16 5.38 -15.21
CA GLU A 147 -4.81 3.95 -15.18
C GLU A 147 -4.55 3.56 -13.74
N MET A 148 -5.63 3.44 -12.96
CA MET A 148 -5.56 2.90 -11.62
C MET A 148 -5.28 1.40 -11.71
N PRO A 149 -4.61 0.82 -10.70
CA PRO A 149 -4.56 -0.62 -10.57
C PRO A 149 -5.97 -1.19 -10.67
N PRO A 150 -6.16 -2.34 -11.35
CA PRO A 150 -7.47 -2.94 -11.48
C PRO A 150 -8.09 -3.17 -10.09
N LEU A 151 -9.40 -2.95 -9.98
CA LEU A 151 -10.12 -3.31 -8.77
C LEU A 151 -10.00 -4.82 -8.56
N PRO A 152 -9.73 -5.26 -7.32
CA PRO A 152 -9.67 -6.67 -7.04
C PRO A 152 -11.06 -7.30 -7.13
N PRO A 153 -11.14 -8.61 -7.41
CA PRO A 153 -12.42 -9.33 -7.41
C PRO A 153 -13.07 -9.29 -6.03
N ALA A 154 -14.40 -9.29 -6.02
CA ALA A 154 -15.22 -9.36 -4.80
C ALA A 154 -15.05 -10.70 -4.09
N GLU A 155 -14.99 -11.79 -4.86
CA GLU A 155 -14.60 -13.11 -4.35
C GLU A 155 -13.09 -13.16 -4.20
N ALA A 156 -12.62 -13.47 -3.00
CA ALA A 156 -11.21 -13.45 -2.68
C ALA A 156 -10.87 -14.59 -1.73
N ASP A 157 -9.71 -15.22 -1.95
CA ASP A 157 -9.11 -16.10 -0.95
C ASP A 157 -8.58 -15.24 0.21
N TRP A 158 -9.45 -14.99 1.18
CA TRP A 158 -9.15 -14.14 2.32
C TRP A 158 -8.04 -14.70 3.21
N GLU A 159 -7.87 -16.02 3.23
CA GLU A 159 -6.80 -16.66 3.98
C GLU A 159 -5.46 -16.29 3.34
N ALA A 160 -5.33 -16.53 2.03
CA ALA A 160 -4.12 -16.20 1.29
C ALA A 160 -3.80 -14.70 1.35
N LEU A 161 -4.82 -13.83 1.21
CA LEU A 161 -4.64 -12.39 1.18
C LEU A 161 -4.21 -11.78 2.50
N THR A 162 -4.68 -12.34 3.63
CA THR A 162 -4.34 -11.81 4.95
C THR A 162 -3.12 -12.47 5.58
N LEU A 163 -2.63 -13.57 5.01
CA LEU A 163 -1.44 -14.26 5.52
C LEU A 163 -0.18 -13.40 5.31
N PRO A 164 0.51 -12.96 6.38
CA PRO A 164 1.77 -12.24 6.26
C PRO A 164 2.78 -13.09 5.48
N PRO A 165 3.61 -12.49 4.61
CA PRO A 165 4.70 -13.22 4.00
C PRO A 165 5.62 -13.72 5.11
N GLU A 166 6.10 -14.96 4.99
CA GLU A 166 7.18 -15.42 5.84
C GLU A 166 8.36 -14.47 5.63
N GLY A 167 8.96 -14.00 6.72
CA GLY A 167 10.19 -13.22 6.65
C GLY A 167 11.17 -13.96 5.75
N ARG A 168 11.94 -13.25 4.91
CA ARG A 168 13.12 -13.87 4.28
C ARG A 168 14.01 -14.32 5.43
N GLY A 169 13.85 -15.57 5.84
CA GLY A 169 14.55 -16.14 6.97
C GLY A 169 16.03 -15.94 6.74
N THR A 170 16.70 -15.38 7.74
CA THR A 170 18.11 -15.66 7.92
C THR A 170 18.21 -17.19 7.96
N SER A 171 18.72 -17.76 6.86
CA SER A 171 19.02 -19.19 6.79
C SER A 171 19.84 -19.54 8.03
N PRO A 172 19.47 -20.56 8.83
CA PRO A 172 20.40 -21.06 9.82
C PRO A 172 21.61 -21.58 9.03
N LEU A 173 22.75 -20.92 9.22
CA LEU A 173 24.02 -21.39 8.67
C LEU A 173 24.23 -22.85 9.12
N PRO A 174 24.77 -23.71 8.25
CA PRO A 174 25.00 -25.13 8.54
C PRO A 174 25.94 -25.36 9.72
#